data_AF-A0A948X6T1-F1
#
_entry.id   AF-A0A948X6T1-F1
#
_cell.length_a   1.000
_cell.length_b   1.000
_cell.length_c   1.000
_cell.angle_alpha   90.00
_cell.angle_beta   90.00
_cell.angle_gamma   90.00
#
_symmetry.space_group_name_H-M   'P 1'
#
loop_
_entity.id
_entity.type
_entity.pdbx_description
1 polymer ?
#
loop_
_entity_poly.entity_id
_entity_poly.type
_entity_poly.pdbx_seq_one_letter_code
_entity_poly.pdbx_strand_id
1 'polypeptide(L)'
;MAHADFFIGREFWTETGRWRCTDVGTRTICAISLERHQATTLHPDGVQTTGITDDPTWLDGPPYALAEHVFDEVSFGALYASPADVPKRL
;
A
#
# COMPACT_ATOMS: atom_id res chain seq x y z
N MET A 1 13.69 4.11 5.38
CA MET A 1 13.03 4.88 6.47
C MET A 1 13.13 4.05 7.73
N ALA A 2 13.25 4.66 8.90
CA ALA A 2 13.27 3.95 10.17
C ALA A 2 11.85 3.77 10.73
N HIS A 3 11.66 2.77 11.61
CA HIS A 3 10.36 2.49 12.25
C HIS A 3 9.74 3.74 12.91
N ALA A 4 10.56 4.53 13.61
CA ALA A 4 10.13 5.74 14.30
C ALA A 4 9.65 6.87 13.37
N ASP A 5 9.86 6.76 12.05
CA ASP A 5 9.36 7.73 11.08
C ASP A 5 7.87 7.53 10.75
N PHE A 6 7.27 6.42 11.18
CA PHE A 6 5.91 6.02 10.80
C PHE A 6 4.86 6.43 11.83
N PHE A 7 3.70 6.81 11.30
CA PHE A 7 2.45 7.08 12.00
C PHE A 7 1.29 6.76 11.05
N ILE A 8 0.09 6.53 11.57
CA ILE A 8 -1.09 6.26 10.73
C ILE A 8 -1.34 7.43 9.78
N GLY A 9 -1.47 7.14 8.48
CA GLY A 9 -1.58 8.11 7.41
C GLY A 9 -0.24 8.55 6.80
N ARG A 10 0.91 8.13 7.36
CA ARG A 10 2.22 8.39 6.76
C ARG A 10 2.31 7.71 5.41
N GLU A 11 2.58 8.50 4.37
CA GLU A 11 2.88 7.98 3.06
C GLU A 11 4.39 7.80 2.85
N PHE A 12 4.72 6.75 2.10
CA PHE A 12 6.09 6.34 1.79
C PHE A 12 6.14 5.60 0.45
N TRP A 13 7.35 5.34 -0.04
CA TRP A 13 7.60 4.69 -1.32
C TRP A 13 8.42 3.42 -1.17
N THR A 14 8.18 2.48 -2.08
CA THR A 14 9.03 1.31 -2.33
C THR A 14 9.34 1.27 -3.83
N GLU A 15 10.08 0.27 -4.30
CA GLU A 15 10.23 0.03 -5.74
C GLU A 15 8.90 -0.28 -6.46
N THR A 16 7.86 -0.69 -5.74
CA THR A 16 6.57 -1.09 -6.31
C THR A 16 5.54 0.03 -6.34
N GLY A 17 5.82 1.17 -5.71
CA GLY A 17 4.94 2.34 -5.77
C GLY A 17 4.80 3.06 -4.44
N ARG A 18 3.74 3.87 -4.34
CA ARG A 18 3.40 4.65 -3.15
C ARG A 18 2.49 3.87 -2.22
N TRP A 19 2.72 4.02 -0.92
CA TRP A 19 2.01 3.33 0.14
C TRP A 19 1.54 4.32 1.21
N ARG A 20 0.49 3.96 1.95
CA ARG A 20 0.01 4.68 3.13
C ARG A 20 -0.04 3.75 4.33
N CYS A 21 0.68 4.11 5.39
CA CYS A 21 0.66 3.41 6.67
C CYS A 21 -0.73 3.47 7.29
N THR A 22 -1.26 2.32 7.69
CA THR A 22 -2.60 2.17 8.29
C THR A 22 -2.53 1.71 9.75
N ASP A 23 -1.44 1.07 10.15
CA ASP A 23 -1.14 0.70 11.54
C ASP A 23 0.37 0.73 11.83
N VAL A 24 0.73 0.98 13.09
CA VAL A 24 2.12 0.98 13.57
C VAL A 24 2.23 0.05 14.77
N GLY A 25 2.80 -1.14 14.56
CA GLY A 25 3.17 -2.06 15.63
C GLY A 25 4.53 -1.73 16.22
N THR A 26 4.97 -2.48 17.23
CA THR A 26 6.28 -2.23 17.89
C THR A 26 7.48 -2.52 17.00
N ARG A 27 7.33 -3.43 16.03
CA ARG A 27 8.42 -3.93 15.16
C ARG A 27 8.09 -3.87 13.67
N THR A 28 6.85 -3.55 13.35
CA THR A 28 6.28 -3.62 12.01
C THR A 28 5.37 -2.42 11.77
N ILE A 29 5.05 -2.18 10.51
CA ILE A 29 3.90 -1.36 10.12
C ILE A 29 2.98 -2.16 9.21
N CYS A 30 1.71 -1.79 9.16
CA CYS A 30 0.79 -2.22 8.09
C CYS A 30 0.53 -1.04 7.17
N ALA A 31 0.39 -1.29 5.86
CA ALA A 31 0.08 -0.26 4.90
C ALA A 31 -0.72 -0.78 3.70
N ILE A 32 -1.47 0.11 3.06
CA ILE A 32 -2.13 -0.13 1.78
C ILE A 32 -1.34 0.52 0.64
N SER A 33 -1.35 -0.11 -0.53
CA SER A 33 -0.82 0.51 -1.76
C SER A 33 -1.77 1.61 -2.24
N LEU A 34 -1.20 2.69 -2.77
CA LEU A 34 -1.95 3.78 -3.42
C LEU A 34 -1.88 3.71 -4.95
N GLU A 35 -1.20 2.70 -5.49
CA GLU A 35 -1.16 2.44 -6.92
C GLU A 35 -2.51 1.93 -7.43
N ARG A 36 -2.67 1.82 -8.74
CA ARG A 36 -3.88 1.21 -9.31
C ARG A 36 -3.93 -0.28 -8.98
N HIS A 37 -5.12 -0.78 -8.65
CA HIS A 37 -5.30 -2.14 -8.19
C HIS A 37 -6.01 -3.00 -9.23
N GLN A 38 -5.62 -4.26 -9.31
CA GLN A 38 -6.41 -5.24 -10.01
C GLN A 38 -7.61 -5.64 -9.13
N ALA A 39 -8.81 -5.48 -9.66
CA ALA A 39 -10.05 -5.82 -8.99
C ALA A 39 -10.84 -6.85 -9.80
N THR A 40 -11.43 -7.82 -9.11
CA THR A 40 -12.36 -8.78 -9.71
C THR A 40 -13.77 -8.48 -9.21
N THR A 41 -14.65 -8.12 -10.15
CA THR A 41 -16.07 -7.92 -9.88
C THR A 41 -16.82 -9.20 -10.24
N LEU A 42 -17.57 -9.73 -9.29
CA LEU A 42 -18.55 -10.78 -9.54
C LEU A 42 -19.90 -10.11 -9.84
N HIS A 43 -20.35 -10.22 -11.08
CA HIS A 43 -21.64 -9.70 -11.52
C HIS A 43 -22.78 -10.61 -11.01
N PRO A 44 -24.02 -10.10 -10.89
CA PRO A 44 -25.16 -10.89 -10.41
C PRO A 44 -25.50 -12.13 -11.24
N ASP A 45 -25.12 -12.14 -12.52
CA ASP A 45 -25.26 -13.27 -13.44
C ASP A 45 -24.17 -14.34 -13.24
N GLY A 46 -23.27 -14.14 -12.28
CA GLY A 46 -22.15 -15.03 -11.98
C GLY A 46 -20.91 -14.79 -12.83
N VAL A 47 -20.93 -13.85 -13.77
CA VAL A 47 -19.76 -13.52 -14.58
C VAL A 47 -18.73 -12.80 -13.72
N GLN A 48 -17.47 -13.22 -13.79
CA GLN A 48 -16.36 -12.50 -13.17
C GLN A 48 -15.65 -11.66 -14.23
N THR A 49 -15.46 -10.38 -13.94
CA THR A 49 -14.62 -9.50 -14.74
C THR A 49 -13.47 -9.00 -13.91
N THR A 50 -12.26 -9.12 -14.44
CA THR A 50 -11.06 -8.57 -13.82
C THR A 50 -10.62 -7.34 -14.59
N GLY A 51 -10.38 -6.25 -13.88
CA GLY A 51 -9.93 -4.98 -14.45
C GLY A 51 -8.99 -4.24 -13.50
N ILE A 52 -8.52 -3.07 -13.93
CA ILE A 52 -7.77 -2.15 -13.09
C ILE A 52 -8.74 -1.10 -12.56
N THR A 53 -8.68 -0.82 -11.25
CA THR A 53 -9.46 0.23 -10.58
C THR A 53 -8.52 1.24 -9.91
N ASP A 54 -8.94 2.51 -9.93
CA ASP A 54 -8.39 3.61 -9.15
C ASP A 54 -9.49 4.33 -8.35
N ASP A 55 -10.56 3.60 -8.01
CA ASP A 55 -11.67 4.10 -7.20
C ASP A 55 -11.14 4.62 -5.84
N PRO A 56 -11.21 5.93 -5.57
CA PRO A 56 -10.65 6.51 -4.36
C PRO A 56 -11.36 6.02 -3.09
N THR A 57 -12.61 5.56 -3.19
CA THR A 57 -13.37 5.05 -2.04
C THR A 57 -12.78 3.75 -1.48
N TRP A 58 -11.92 3.06 -2.23
CA TRP A 58 -11.22 1.87 -1.75
C TRP A 58 -10.13 2.19 -0.72
N LEU A 59 -9.71 3.46 -0.67
CA LEU A 59 -8.77 4.00 0.30
C LEU A 59 -9.47 4.53 1.57
N ASP A 60 -10.79 4.51 1.61
CA ASP A 60 -11.57 4.89 2.79
C ASP A 60 -11.63 3.69 3.75
N GLY A 61 -11.30 3.91 5.01
CA GLY A 61 -11.33 2.86 6.03
C GLY A 61 -11.27 3.43 7.45
N PRO A 62 -11.20 2.56 8.46
CA PRO A 62 -11.35 1.10 8.38
C PRO A 62 -12.82 0.62 8.24
N PRO A 63 -13.07 -0.55 7.61
CA PRO A 63 -12.13 -1.37 6.84
C PRO A 63 -11.88 -0.80 5.43
N TYR A 64 -10.63 -0.85 4.96
CA TYR A 64 -10.30 -0.52 3.57
C TYR A 64 -10.77 -1.63 2.62
N ALA A 65 -11.07 -1.28 1.37
CA ALA A 65 -11.35 -2.29 0.34
C ALA A 65 -10.06 -2.98 -0.18
N LEU A 66 -8.89 -2.46 0.22
CA LEU A 66 -7.58 -2.98 -0.13
C LEU A 66 -7.01 -3.91 0.93
N ALA A 67 -6.23 -4.90 0.47
CA ALA A 67 -5.41 -5.71 1.37
C ALA A 67 -4.27 -4.87 1.95
N GLU A 68 -4.09 -4.98 3.27
CA GLU A 68 -2.93 -4.42 3.96
C GLU A 68 -1.71 -5.33 3.78
N HIS A 69 -0.53 -4.72 3.67
CA HIS A 69 0.76 -5.39 3.64
C HIS A 69 1.55 -5.05 4.90
N VAL A 70 2.19 -6.07 5.48
CA VAL A 70 3.04 -5.91 6.67
C VAL A 70 4.47 -5.65 6.23
N PHE A 71 5.05 -4.53 6.67
CA PHE A 71 6.47 -4.24 6.50
C PHE A 71 7.16 -4.39 7.86
N ASP A 72 8.19 -5.22 7.89
CA ASP A 72 8.99 -5.54 9.08
C ASP A 72 10.38 -4.89 9.05
N GLU A 73 11.26 -5.27 9.97
CA GLU A 73 12.59 -4.65 10.04
C GLU A 73 13.47 -4.90 8.82
N VAL A 74 13.28 -6.04 8.14
CA VAL A 74 14.00 -6.34 6.89
C VAL A 74 13.52 -5.40 5.78
N SER A 75 12.23 -5.07 5.79
CA SER A 75 11.60 -4.22 4.81
C SER A 75 12.07 -2.75 4.87
N PHE A 76 12.41 -2.25 6.06
CA PHE A 76 12.72 -0.82 6.29
C PHE A 76 13.90 -0.26 5.48
N GLY A 77 14.84 -1.12 5.08
CA GLY A 77 15.94 -0.76 4.18
C GLY A 77 15.50 -0.38 2.75
N ALA A 78 14.29 -0.76 2.36
CA ALA A 78 13.71 -0.49 1.04
C ALA A 78 12.48 0.45 1.09
N LEU A 79 12.31 1.18 2.19
CA LEU A 79 11.27 2.18 2.35
C LEU A 79 11.84 3.59 2.21
N TYR A 80 11.20 4.42 1.41
CA TYR A 80 11.73 5.73 1.01
C TYR A 80 10.75 6.85 1.35
N ALA A 81 11.28 7.99 1.79
CA ALA A 81 10.45 9.14 2.16
C ALA A 81 9.95 9.93 0.95
N SER A 82 10.58 9.73 -0.22
CA SER A 82 10.19 10.35 -1.48
C SER A 82 10.45 9.39 -2.66
N PRO A 83 9.77 9.57 -3.81
CA PRO A 83 10.03 8.77 -5.00
C PRO A 83 11.42 9.01 -5.59
N ALA A 84 12.08 10.13 -5.27
CA ALA A 84 13.42 10.44 -5.76
C ALA A 84 14.51 9.56 -5.11
N ASP A 85 14.24 9.03 -3.91
CA ASP A 85 15.16 8.18 -3.17
C ASP A 85 15.07 6.69 -3.60
N VAL A 86 14.06 6.33 -4.39
CA VAL A 86 13.87 4.97 -4.91
C VAL A 86 14.95 4.69 -5.96
N PRO A 87 15.72 3.59 -5.84
CA PRO A 87 16.73 3.21 -6.82
C PRO A 87 16.15 3.10 -8.23
N LYS A 88 16.77 3.79 -9.19
CA LYS A 88 16.41 3.66 -10.60
C LYS A 88 16.98 2.35 -11.13
N ARG A 89 16.11 1.46 -11.65
CA ARG A 89 16.59 0.33 -12.45
C ARG A 89 17.27 0.91 -13.70
N LEU A 90 18.56 0.60 -13.87
CA LEU A 90 19.38 0.96 -15.03
C LEU A 90 18.93 0.16 -16.27
#